data_AF-A0A9E7EBQ4-F1
#
_entry.id   AF-A0A9E7EBQ4-F1
#
_cell.length_a   1.000
_cell.length_b   1.000
_cell.length_c   1.000
_cell.angle_alpha   90.00
_cell.angle_beta   90.00
_cell.angle_gamma   90.00
#
_symmetry.space_group_name_H-M   'P 1'
#
loop_
_entity.id
_entity.type
_entity.pdbx_description
1 polymer ?
#
loop_
_entity_poly.entity_id
_entity_poly.type
_entity_poly.pdbx_seq_one_letter_code
_entity_poly.pdbx_strand_id
1 'polypeptide(L)'
;MAEKTMGGAGASRTSYQRYPRVRIREMKDDYLKFELRDTDASMANALRRVMLAEVPTIAIDLVEIEVNSSVLNDEFIAHRLGLIPLTSDDAMSMRFSRDCDACDGDGQCEFCSVEFFLSVRCDSDQTLDVTSADLQSTNPRVCPVDVAANALSSAADGYESAEQKGIIIVKLRRGQELRLRAIARKGIGKDHAKWSPAATVTFMYEPQIHINEDLMETLTLEDKRSWVESSPTKVFGIDPNTQQVVVIDAEAYTYDDEVIKKAEAMGKPGLIEIYPREDSFIFTVESTGAIKASQLVINAIDILKQKLDAVRLQDEESDMKELTSHLGNL
;
A
#
# COMPACT_ATOMS: atom_id res chain seq x y z
N MET A 1 -48.75 38.67 17.36
CA MET A 1 -47.36 38.62 17.85
C MET A 1 -47.32 37.70 19.06
N ALA A 2 -47.00 36.43 18.84
CA ALA A 2 -46.76 35.45 19.87
C ALA A 2 -45.49 34.72 19.44
N GLU A 3 -44.38 35.05 20.08
CA GLU A 3 -43.06 34.49 19.82
C GLU A 3 -42.88 33.29 20.76
N LYS A 4 -42.74 32.10 20.18
CA LYS A 4 -42.63 30.83 20.87
C LYS A 4 -41.14 30.48 20.92
N THR A 5 -40.53 30.62 22.09
CA THR A 5 -39.18 30.16 22.43
C THR A 5 -39.03 28.66 22.15
N MET A 6 -38.16 28.29 21.21
CA MET A 6 -37.62 26.94 21.07
C MET A 6 -36.37 26.82 21.94
N GLY A 7 -36.46 26.01 22.99
CA GLY A 7 -35.31 25.59 23.79
C GLY A 7 -34.44 24.62 22.98
N GLY A 8 -33.20 25.02 22.72
CA GLY A 8 -32.16 24.13 22.20
C GLY A 8 -31.73 23.15 23.28
N ALA A 9 -32.20 21.91 23.18
CA ALA A 9 -31.64 20.80 23.96
C ALA A 9 -30.21 20.54 23.46
N GLY A 10 -29.24 20.72 24.36
CA GLY A 10 -27.85 20.35 24.12
C GLY A 10 -27.77 18.86 23.81
N ALA A 11 -27.43 18.54 22.56
CA ALA A 11 -27.04 17.20 22.18
C ALA A 11 -25.73 16.87 22.90
N SER A 12 -25.83 16.08 23.97
CA SER A 12 -24.72 15.32 24.53
C SER A 12 -24.08 14.52 23.39
N ARG A 13 -22.93 14.97 22.88
CA ARG A 13 -22.08 14.15 22.01
C ARG A 13 -21.54 13.01 22.85
N THR A 14 -22.30 11.92 22.93
CA THR A 14 -21.79 10.65 23.42
C THR A 14 -20.65 10.26 22.48
N SER A 15 -19.40 10.44 22.92
CA SER A 15 -18.24 9.90 22.21
C SER A 15 -18.35 8.39 22.29
N TYR A 16 -18.95 7.75 21.27
CA TYR A 16 -18.84 6.31 21.12
C TYR A 16 -17.37 6.02 20.87
N GLN A 17 -16.66 5.66 21.93
CA GLN A 17 -15.30 5.17 21.82
C GLN A 17 -15.37 3.88 21.04
N ARG A 18 -15.03 3.97 19.76
CA ARG A 18 -14.97 2.84 18.84
C ARG A 18 -13.71 2.04 19.14
N TYR A 19 -13.81 0.73 19.08
CA TYR A 19 -12.68 -0.18 19.27
C TYR A 19 -12.50 -0.97 17.97
N PRO A 20 -11.71 -0.44 17.01
CA PRO A 20 -11.54 -1.09 15.73
C PRO A 20 -11.02 -2.52 15.90
N ARG A 21 -11.60 -3.45 15.14
CA ARG A 21 -11.20 -4.86 15.14
C ARG A 21 -10.59 -5.22 13.80
N VAL A 22 -9.45 -5.90 13.83
CA VAL A 22 -8.75 -6.37 12.64
C VAL A 22 -8.85 -7.89 12.56
N ARG A 23 -9.26 -8.40 11.39
CA ARG A 23 -9.25 -9.83 11.09
C ARG A 23 -8.46 -10.09 9.82
N ILE A 24 -7.36 -10.82 9.95
CA ILE A 24 -6.54 -11.22 8.79
C ILE A 24 -7.27 -12.31 8.00
N ARG A 25 -7.33 -12.17 6.68
CA ARG A 25 -7.93 -13.15 5.76
C ARG A 25 -6.86 -13.92 5.02
N GLU A 26 -5.91 -13.22 4.43
CA GLU A 26 -4.78 -13.79 3.70
C GLU A 26 -3.52 -12.99 4.02
N MET A 27 -2.40 -13.69 4.22
CA MET A 27 -1.12 -13.08 4.53
C MET A 27 -0.01 -13.83 3.80
N LYS A 28 0.72 -13.08 2.97
CA LYS A 28 1.95 -13.44 2.27
C LYS A 28 2.99 -12.34 2.52
N ASP A 29 4.19 -12.50 1.99
CA ASP A 29 5.26 -11.51 2.18
C ASP A 29 4.97 -10.20 1.43
N ASP A 30 4.45 -10.28 0.21
CA ASP A 30 4.12 -9.16 -0.67
C ASP A 30 2.63 -8.77 -0.64
N TYR A 31 1.75 -9.63 -0.12
CA TYR A 31 0.30 -9.46 -0.16
C TYR A 31 -0.34 -9.64 1.20
N LEU A 32 -1.24 -8.73 1.58
CA LEU A 32 -2.05 -8.83 2.78
C LEU A 32 -3.50 -8.42 2.50
N LYS A 33 -4.44 -9.33 2.81
CA LYS A 33 -5.87 -9.05 2.81
C LYS A 33 -6.40 -9.16 4.22
N PHE A 34 -7.02 -8.09 4.72
CA PHE A 34 -7.59 -8.06 6.06
C PHE A 34 -8.88 -7.25 6.11
N GLU A 35 -9.66 -7.52 7.14
CA GLU A 35 -10.91 -6.84 7.42
C GLU A 35 -10.74 -5.93 8.64
N LEU A 36 -11.25 -4.70 8.53
CA LEU A 36 -11.25 -3.68 9.56
C LEU A 36 -12.69 -3.31 9.90
N ARG A 37 -13.14 -3.70 11.10
CA ARG A 37 -14.50 -3.45 11.62
C ARG A 37 -14.52 -2.39 12.72
N ASP A 38 -15.72 -1.93 13.05
CA ASP A 38 -16.00 -1.02 14.15
C ASP A 38 -15.24 0.32 14.01
N THR A 39 -15.11 0.83 12.79
CA THR A 39 -14.42 2.10 12.51
C THR A 39 -15.16 2.91 11.46
N ASP A 40 -14.79 4.17 11.26
CA ASP A 40 -15.29 4.99 10.15
C ASP A 40 -14.34 5.00 8.94
N ALA A 41 -14.88 5.47 7.82
CA ALA A 41 -14.14 5.62 6.56
C ALA A 41 -12.99 6.63 6.65
N SER A 42 -13.03 7.60 7.57
CA SER A 42 -11.94 8.56 7.74
C SER A 42 -10.70 7.87 8.31
N MET A 43 -10.88 6.94 9.25
CA MET A 43 -9.80 6.14 9.82
C MET A 43 -9.26 5.11 8.83
N ALA A 44 -10.13 4.41 8.11
CA ALA A 44 -9.72 3.51 7.04
C ALA A 44 -8.89 4.27 5.96
N ASN A 45 -9.38 5.43 5.51
CA ASN A 45 -8.67 6.23 4.52
C ASN A 45 -7.38 6.87 5.08
N ALA A 46 -7.34 7.24 6.36
CA ALA A 46 -6.12 7.71 7.00
C ALA A 46 -5.05 6.63 6.97
N LEU A 47 -5.38 5.41 7.40
CA LEU A 47 -4.46 4.27 7.35
C LEU A 47 -3.98 4.01 5.92
N ARG A 48 -4.88 3.99 4.92
CA ARG A 48 -4.53 3.88 3.50
C ARG A 48 -3.54 4.95 3.05
N ARG A 49 -3.77 6.21 3.41
CA ARG A 49 -2.92 7.33 2.99
C ARG A 49 -1.54 7.27 3.64
N VAL A 50 -1.46 6.91 4.92
CA VAL A 50 -0.18 6.73 5.62
C VAL A 50 0.63 5.61 4.99
N MET A 51 -0.02 4.47 4.70
CA MET A 51 0.59 3.34 3.99
C MET A 51 1.23 3.75 2.65
N LEU A 52 0.53 4.56 1.84
CA LEU A 52 1.00 4.98 0.53
C LEU A 52 2.09 6.07 0.57
N ALA A 53 1.98 7.02 1.50
CA ALA A 53 2.71 8.28 1.40
C ALA A 53 3.72 8.53 2.52
N GLU A 54 3.62 7.84 3.65
CA GLU A 54 4.36 8.24 4.86
C GLU A 54 5.18 7.13 5.49
N VAL A 55 4.89 5.86 5.19
CA VAL A 55 5.77 4.76 5.55
C VAL A 55 7.10 4.94 4.81
N PRO A 56 8.24 5.09 5.52
CA PRO A 56 9.51 5.37 4.88
C PRO A 56 10.15 4.13 4.27
N THR A 57 10.86 4.33 3.17
CA THR A 57 11.69 3.31 2.51
C THR A 57 13.05 3.88 2.13
N ILE A 58 13.95 3.02 1.66
CA ILE A 58 15.26 3.39 1.12
C ILE A 58 15.18 3.32 -0.40
N ALA A 59 15.58 4.40 -1.08
CA ALA A 59 15.66 4.44 -2.54
C ALA A 59 16.88 5.26 -2.99
N ILE A 60 17.38 4.98 -4.20
CA ILE A 60 18.48 5.73 -4.80
C ILE A 60 18.04 7.18 -5.03
N ASP A 61 18.85 8.12 -4.54
CA ASP A 61 18.56 9.55 -4.57
C ASP A 61 19.58 10.35 -5.35
N LEU A 62 20.87 10.09 -5.09
CA LEU A 62 21.96 10.70 -5.84
C LEU A 62 22.64 9.65 -6.71
N VAL A 63 22.94 10.00 -7.96
CA VAL A 63 23.71 9.16 -8.88
C VAL A 63 24.84 10.01 -9.46
N GLU A 64 26.06 9.56 -9.23
CA GLU A 64 27.29 10.14 -9.74
C GLU A 64 27.83 9.24 -10.83
N ILE A 65 27.77 9.72 -12.07
CA ILE A 65 28.23 8.98 -13.24
C ILE A 65 29.68 9.36 -13.51
N GLU A 66 30.57 8.36 -13.45
CA GLU A 66 31.98 8.53 -13.80
C GLU A 66 32.18 8.35 -15.32
N VAL A 67 31.53 7.32 -15.88
CA VAL A 67 31.61 7.00 -17.30
C VAL A 67 30.24 6.54 -17.78
N ASN A 68 29.68 7.20 -18.79
CA ASN A 68 28.55 6.70 -19.55
C ASN A 68 28.85 6.82 -21.05
N SER A 69 29.05 5.68 -21.70
CA SER A 69 29.15 5.59 -23.17
C SER A 69 28.00 4.77 -23.77
N SER A 70 26.93 4.57 -22.99
CA SER A 70 25.72 3.90 -23.42
C SER A 70 24.87 4.78 -24.33
N VAL A 71 23.76 4.24 -24.82
CA VAL A 71 22.80 4.97 -25.66
C VAL A 71 21.83 5.82 -24.83
N LEU A 72 21.68 5.52 -23.53
CA LEU A 72 20.78 6.27 -22.65
C LEU A 72 21.53 7.44 -22.03
N ASN A 73 20.87 8.59 -21.99
CA ASN A 73 21.38 9.75 -21.29
C ASN A 73 21.43 9.49 -19.78
N ASP A 74 22.34 10.23 -19.12
CA ASP A 74 22.61 10.18 -17.69
C ASP A 74 21.33 10.32 -16.85
N GLU A 75 20.46 11.28 -17.19
CA GLU A 75 19.21 11.55 -16.48
C GLU A 75 18.22 10.37 -16.53
N PHE A 76 18.17 9.64 -17.65
CA PHE A 76 17.29 8.48 -17.77
C PHE A 76 17.81 7.30 -16.97
N ILE A 77 19.13 7.09 -16.95
CA ILE A 77 19.75 6.05 -16.13
C ILE A 77 19.52 6.35 -14.65
N ALA A 78 19.79 7.58 -14.22
CA ALA A 78 19.57 8.02 -12.84
C ALA A 78 18.10 7.87 -12.42
N HIS A 79 17.16 8.26 -13.28
CA HIS A 79 15.72 8.10 -13.02
C HIS A 79 15.32 6.61 -12.89
N ARG A 80 15.84 5.74 -13.76
CA ARG A 80 15.57 4.29 -13.66
C ARG A 80 16.14 3.69 -12.38
N LEU A 81 17.37 4.03 -12.03
CA LEU A 81 18.01 3.59 -10.78
C LEU A 81 17.19 4.03 -9.56
N GLY A 82 16.66 5.26 -9.58
CA GLY A 82 15.80 5.78 -8.51
C GLY A 82 14.52 4.96 -8.29
N LEU A 83 14.00 4.27 -9.31
CA LEU A 83 12.76 3.48 -9.25
C LEU A 83 12.99 1.99 -8.97
N ILE A 84 14.23 1.53 -8.82
CA ILE A 84 14.52 0.14 -8.42
C ILE A 84 14.16 0.01 -6.93
N PRO A 85 13.21 -0.87 -6.56
CA PRO A 85 12.86 -1.08 -5.17
C PRO A 85 14.03 -1.77 -4.44
N LEU A 86 14.40 -1.23 -3.28
CA LEU A 86 15.44 -1.77 -2.41
C LEU A 86 14.82 -2.35 -1.14
N THR A 87 15.40 -3.44 -0.63
CA THR A 87 15.07 -3.99 0.69
C THR A 87 15.26 -2.92 1.76
N SER A 88 14.21 -2.72 2.56
CA SER A 88 14.02 -1.54 3.40
C SER A 88 13.54 -1.92 4.81
N ASP A 89 13.81 -3.15 5.28
CA ASP A 89 13.38 -3.63 6.60
C ASP A 89 13.85 -2.70 7.74
N ASP A 90 15.06 -2.15 7.62
CA ASP A 90 15.65 -1.25 8.61
C ASP A 90 15.31 0.24 8.39
N ALA A 91 14.49 0.58 7.38
CA ALA A 91 14.21 1.98 7.01
C ALA A 91 13.62 2.79 8.17
N MET A 92 12.83 2.18 9.05
CA MET A 92 12.29 2.85 10.23
C MET A 92 13.40 3.30 11.21
N SER A 93 14.46 2.51 11.37
CA SER A 93 15.59 2.81 12.27
C SER A 93 16.62 3.78 11.69
N MET A 94 16.72 3.84 10.36
CA MET A 94 17.62 4.73 9.65
C MET A 94 17.24 6.20 9.87
N ARG A 95 18.23 7.10 9.94
CA ARG A 95 17.97 8.54 10.12
C ARG A 95 17.63 9.18 8.78
N PHE A 96 16.74 10.18 8.79
CA PHE A 96 16.56 11.04 7.62
C PHE A 96 17.83 11.88 7.43
N SER A 97 18.28 12.02 6.18
CA SER A 97 19.49 12.79 5.85
C SER A 97 19.43 14.25 6.34
N ARG A 98 18.23 14.86 6.35
CA ARG A 98 17.99 16.23 6.81
C ARG A 98 18.06 16.40 8.33
N ASP A 99 17.87 15.31 9.08
CA ASP A 99 17.79 15.29 10.55
C ASP A 99 19.00 14.53 11.14
N CYS A 100 20.08 14.39 10.38
CA CYS A 100 21.22 13.58 10.75
C CYS A 100 22.31 14.43 11.39
N ASP A 101 22.40 14.38 12.73
CA ASP A 101 23.43 15.11 13.49
C ASP A 101 24.84 14.52 13.39
N ALA A 102 24.97 13.33 12.79
CA ALA A 102 26.24 12.60 12.71
C ALA A 102 27.08 12.98 11.47
N CYS A 103 26.47 13.68 10.52
CA CYS A 103 27.12 14.14 9.30
C CYS A 103 26.96 15.66 9.20
N ASP A 104 27.99 16.38 8.76
CA ASP A 104 28.03 17.86 8.66
C ASP A 104 27.13 18.40 7.51
N GLY A 105 25.94 17.82 7.32
CA GLY A 105 24.96 18.21 6.32
C GLY A 105 25.19 17.65 4.91
N ASP A 106 26.24 16.86 4.69
CA ASP A 106 26.51 16.19 3.40
C ASP A 106 25.54 15.03 3.11
N GLY A 107 24.94 14.44 4.15
CA GLY A 107 24.00 13.33 4.04
C GLY A 107 24.65 12.05 3.55
N GLN A 108 25.90 11.81 3.93
CA GLN A 108 26.73 10.69 3.47
C GLN A 108 27.44 9.98 4.65
N CYS A 109 26.67 9.54 5.65
CA CYS A 109 27.19 8.67 6.71
C CYS A 109 26.47 7.31 6.74
N GLU A 110 27.05 6.38 7.49
CA GLU A 110 26.52 5.01 7.68
C GLU A 110 25.12 4.95 8.30
N PHE A 111 24.67 6.02 8.98
CA PHE A 111 23.37 6.08 9.65
C PHE A 111 22.25 6.65 8.77
N CYS A 112 22.57 7.35 7.68
CA CYS A 112 21.60 8.08 6.86
C CYS A 112 21.73 7.82 5.35
N SER A 113 22.70 7.01 4.91
CA SER A 113 22.88 6.65 3.51
C SER A 113 23.42 5.24 3.32
N VAL A 114 23.16 4.66 2.14
CA VAL A 114 23.78 3.41 1.67
C VAL A 114 24.32 3.64 0.27
N GLU A 115 25.57 3.27 0.03
CA GLU A 115 26.20 3.44 -1.28
C GLU A 115 26.08 2.17 -2.13
N PHE A 116 25.93 2.39 -3.43
CA PHE A 116 25.89 1.38 -4.48
C PHE A 116 26.91 1.71 -5.56
N PHE A 117 27.56 0.68 -6.09
CA PHE A 117 28.53 0.81 -7.18
C PHE A 117 28.10 -0.05 -8.37
N LEU A 118 28.27 0.49 -9.57
CA LEU A 118 28.05 -0.22 -10.83
C LEU A 118 29.23 0.07 -11.74
N SER A 119 29.93 -0.96 -12.20
CA SER A 119 31.03 -0.82 -13.15
C SER A 119 30.98 -1.97 -14.14
N VAL A 120 30.41 -1.70 -15.31
CA VAL A 120 30.16 -2.71 -16.35
C VAL A 120 30.67 -2.24 -17.70
N ARG A 121 31.34 -3.13 -18.43
CA ARG A 121 31.84 -2.90 -19.79
C ARG A 121 31.48 -4.08 -20.67
N CYS A 122 30.96 -3.80 -21.87
CA CYS A 122 30.64 -4.83 -22.85
C CYS A 122 31.80 -5.00 -23.82
N ASP A 123 32.58 -6.07 -23.66
CA ASP A 123 33.68 -6.41 -24.58
C ASP A 123 33.27 -7.44 -25.66
N SER A 124 32.11 -8.11 -25.48
CA SER A 124 31.58 -9.10 -26.41
C SER A 124 30.80 -8.47 -27.57
N ASP A 125 30.66 -9.19 -28.69
CA ASP A 125 29.80 -8.76 -29.81
C ASP A 125 28.29 -8.90 -29.50
N GLN A 126 27.93 -9.58 -28.41
CA GLN A 126 26.54 -9.72 -27.97
C GLN A 126 26.09 -8.49 -27.15
N THR A 127 24.78 -8.25 -27.11
CA THR A 127 24.23 -7.22 -26.22
C THR A 127 24.40 -7.67 -24.77
N LEU A 128 24.98 -6.81 -23.95
CA LEU A 128 25.03 -6.98 -22.51
C LEU A 128 23.83 -6.24 -21.90
N ASP A 129 22.92 -6.98 -21.28
CA ASP A 129 21.83 -6.41 -20.48
C ASP A 129 22.39 -6.10 -19.09
N VAL A 130 22.48 -4.81 -18.75
CA VAL A 130 22.87 -4.37 -17.40
C VAL A 130 21.60 -4.29 -16.54
N THR A 131 21.63 -4.90 -15.37
CA THR A 131 20.48 -5.13 -14.50
C THR A 131 20.74 -4.66 -13.07
N SER A 132 19.69 -4.63 -12.24
CA SER A 132 19.77 -4.43 -10.79
C SER A 132 20.74 -5.40 -10.10
N ALA A 133 20.92 -6.62 -10.61
CA ALA A 133 21.86 -7.59 -10.06
C ALA A 133 23.33 -7.16 -10.18
N ASP A 134 23.64 -6.24 -11.10
CA ASP A 134 24.98 -5.69 -11.26
C ASP A 134 25.30 -4.58 -10.24
N LEU A 135 24.29 -4.10 -9.47
CA LEU A 135 24.47 -3.09 -8.43
C LEU A 135 25.06 -3.72 -7.16
N GLN A 136 26.27 -3.28 -6.79
CA GLN A 136 26.96 -3.74 -5.60
C GLN A 136 26.69 -2.79 -4.44
N SER A 137 26.03 -3.29 -3.39
CA SER A 137 25.73 -2.52 -2.18
C SER A 137 26.86 -2.59 -1.16
N THR A 138 27.10 -1.47 -0.47
CA THR A 138 27.97 -1.41 0.72
C THR A 138 27.34 -2.05 1.96
N ASN A 139 26.01 -2.15 2.01
CA ASN A 139 25.27 -2.78 3.09
C ASN A 139 24.43 -3.95 2.55
N PRO A 140 24.76 -5.21 2.89
CA PRO A 140 24.07 -6.38 2.34
C PRO A 140 22.59 -6.47 2.75
N ARG A 141 22.15 -5.73 3.77
CA ARG A 141 20.72 -5.67 4.16
C ARG A 141 19.88 -4.78 3.23
N VAL A 142 20.53 -3.94 2.43
CA VAL A 142 19.88 -3.01 1.49
C VAL A 142 20.38 -3.33 0.10
N CYS A 143 19.60 -4.13 -0.62
CA CYS A 143 19.88 -4.54 -1.99
C CYS A 143 18.59 -4.52 -2.84
N PRO A 144 18.68 -4.62 -4.16
CA PRO A 144 17.49 -4.73 -4.99
C PRO A 144 16.63 -5.93 -4.59
N VAL A 145 15.31 -5.72 -4.49
CA VAL A 145 14.34 -6.71 -3.98
C VAL A 145 14.38 -8.03 -4.78
N ASP A 146 14.55 -7.94 -6.09
CA ASP A 146 14.66 -9.08 -7.00
C ASP A 146 15.93 -9.91 -6.75
N VAL A 147 17.03 -9.27 -6.38
CA VAL A 147 18.28 -9.96 -6.00
C VAL A 147 18.11 -10.69 -4.68
N ALA A 148 17.47 -10.06 -3.69
CA ALA A 148 17.16 -10.69 -2.40
C ALA A 148 16.24 -11.92 -2.56
N ALA A 149 15.21 -11.80 -3.39
CA ALA A 149 14.30 -12.90 -3.69
C ALA A 149 15.03 -14.08 -4.37
N ASN A 150 15.94 -13.78 -5.30
CA ASN A 150 16.74 -14.79 -6.00
C ASN A 150 17.74 -15.50 -5.07
N ALA A 151 18.32 -14.80 -4.09
CA ALA A 151 19.18 -15.43 -3.09
C ALA A 151 18.43 -16.45 -2.21
N LEU A 152 17.15 -16.19 -1.90
CA LEU A 152 16.29 -17.11 -1.16
C LEU A 152 15.87 -18.34 -2.00
N SER A 153 15.52 -18.14 -3.28
CA SER A 153 15.03 -19.21 -4.15
C SER A 153 16.15 -20.16 -4.61
N SER A 154 17.36 -19.65 -4.83
CA SER A 154 18.54 -20.43 -5.21
C SER A 154 18.98 -21.44 -4.13
N ALA A 155 18.56 -21.24 -2.87
CA ALA A 155 18.80 -22.17 -1.78
C ALA A 155 17.79 -23.33 -1.72
N ALA A 156 16.63 -23.20 -2.38
CA ALA A 156 15.52 -24.14 -2.30
C ALA A 156 15.39 -25.04 -3.55
N ASP A 157 15.56 -24.49 -4.75
CA ASP A 157 15.37 -25.21 -6.01
C ASP A 157 16.52 -24.93 -6.97
N GLY A 158 17.39 -25.92 -7.18
CA GLY A 158 18.60 -25.84 -8.04
C GLY A 158 18.34 -25.71 -9.55
N TYR A 159 17.28 -25.00 -9.95
CA TYR A 159 16.94 -24.71 -11.34
C TYR A 159 16.96 -23.20 -11.59
N GLU A 160 17.83 -22.78 -12.51
CA GLU A 160 17.91 -21.40 -13.00
C GLU A 160 16.64 -21.06 -13.82
N SER A 161 15.63 -20.50 -13.16
CA SER A 161 14.44 -19.97 -13.83
C SER A 161 14.80 -18.74 -14.66
N ALA A 162 14.18 -18.58 -15.84
CA ALA A 162 14.30 -17.40 -16.70
C ALA A 162 13.89 -16.07 -16.01
N GLU A 163 13.29 -16.16 -14.82
CA GLU A 163 12.94 -15.06 -13.90
C GLU A 163 14.15 -14.48 -13.13
N GLN A 164 15.34 -15.09 -13.24
CA GLN A 164 16.57 -14.62 -12.57
C GLN A 164 17.23 -13.39 -13.21
N LYS A 165 16.69 -12.89 -14.33
CA LYS A 165 17.18 -11.65 -14.93
C LYS A 165 16.60 -10.48 -14.16
N GLY A 166 17.41 -9.88 -13.29
CA GLY A 166 17.03 -8.71 -12.54
C GLY A 166 16.52 -7.56 -13.40
N ILE A 167 16.01 -6.51 -12.75
CA ILE A 167 15.42 -5.33 -13.42
C ILE A 167 16.43 -4.70 -14.37
N ILE A 168 16.12 -4.67 -15.68
CA ILE A 168 16.99 -4.07 -16.69
C ILE A 168 17.14 -2.56 -16.47
N ILE A 169 18.38 -2.08 -16.45
CA ILE A 169 18.74 -0.66 -16.33
C ILE A 169 19.04 -0.10 -17.71
N VAL A 170 20.00 -0.70 -18.43
CA VAL A 170 20.45 -0.27 -19.76
C VAL A 170 20.99 -1.48 -20.54
N LYS A 171 21.05 -1.36 -21.87
CA LYS A 171 21.67 -2.35 -22.74
C LYS A 171 22.92 -1.78 -23.38
N LEU A 172 24.03 -2.51 -23.27
CA LEU A 172 25.33 -2.11 -23.80
C LEU A 172 25.71 -2.96 -25.02
N ARG A 173 26.30 -2.32 -26.03
CA ARG A 173 26.97 -2.96 -27.16
C ARG A 173 28.48 -2.96 -26.95
N ARG A 174 29.18 -3.74 -27.78
CA ARG A 174 30.63 -3.84 -27.75
C ARG A 174 31.31 -2.47 -27.68
N GLY A 175 32.21 -2.30 -26.72
CA GLY A 175 32.96 -1.07 -26.48
C GLY A 175 32.26 -0.04 -25.60
N GLN A 176 30.98 -0.25 -25.25
CA GLN A 176 30.27 0.62 -24.30
C GLN A 176 30.52 0.19 -22.85
N GLU A 177 30.55 1.19 -21.98
CA GLU A 177 30.89 1.12 -20.57
C GLU A 177 29.96 2.06 -19.78
N LEU A 178 29.53 1.59 -18.61
CA LEU A 178 28.81 2.34 -17.60
C LEU A 178 29.50 2.15 -16.25
N ARG A 179 29.97 3.26 -15.67
CA ARG A 179 30.52 3.31 -14.31
C ARG A 179 29.87 4.44 -13.53
N LEU A 180 29.30 4.10 -12.37
CA LEU A 180 28.64 5.06 -11.50
C LEU A 180 28.70 4.65 -10.04
N ARG A 181 28.56 5.66 -9.17
CA ARG A 181 28.28 5.55 -7.75
C ARG A 181 26.87 6.07 -7.50
N ALA A 182 26.05 5.34 -6.76
CA ALA A 182 24.70 5.74 -6.39
C ALA A 182 24.55 5.76 -4.87
N ILE A 183 23.83 6.74 -4.34
CA ILE A 183 23.60 6.91 -2.90
C ILE A 183 22.10 6.78 -2.65
N ALA A 184 21.74 5.77 -1.88
CA ALA A 184 20.39 5.52 -1.42
C ALA A 184 20.14 6.15 -0.05
N ARG A 185 18.96 6.75 0.11
CA ARG A 185 18.57 7.50 1.31
C ARG A 185 17.16 7.11 1.74
N LYS A 186 16.91 7.24 3.04
CA LYS A 186 15.57 7.15 3.62
C LYS A 186 14.71 8.32 3.14
N GLY A 187 13.52 8.02 2.64
CA GLY A 187 12.51 9.01 2.25
C GLY A 187 11.10 8.46 2.40
N ILE A 188 10.10 9.27 2.05
CA ILE A 188 8.68 8.92 2.13
C ILE A 188 7.99 9.14 0.79
N GLY A 189 6.94 8.36 0.51
CA GLY A 189 6.19 8.44 -0.75
C GLY A 189 5.57 9.81 -1.06
N LYS A 190 5.31 10.62 -0.03
CA LYS A 190 4.83 12.01 -0.15
C LYS A 190 5.84 12.93 -0.83
N ASP A 191 7.13 12.69 -0.62
CA ASP A 191 8.21 13.49 -1.22
C ASP A 191 8.44 13.06 -2.68
N HIS A 192 8.45 11.75 -2.94
CA HIS A 192 8.53 11.19 -4.28
C HIS A 192 8.00 9.74 -4.31
N ALA A 193 7.31 9.37 -5.39
CA ALA A 193 6.68 8.05 -5.55
C ALA A 193 7.67 6.87 -5.44
N LYS A 194 8.97 7.11 -5.71
CA LYS A 194 10.04 6.09 -5.57
C LYS A 194 10.18 5.53 -4.15
N TRP A 195 9.75 6.29 -3.14
CA TRP A 195 9.76 5.85 -1.76
C TRP A 195 8.44 5.22 -1.30
N SER A 196 7.45 5.06 -2.18
CA SER A 196 6.22 4.33 -1.83
C SER A 196 6.54 2.84 -1.63
N PRO A 197 6.31 2.28 -0.42
CA PRO A 197 6.51 0.85 -0.19
C PRO A 197 5.39 -0.01 -0.77
N ALA A 198 4.26 0.60 -1.13
CA ALA A 198 3.11 -0.11 -1.65
C ALA A 198 3.02 0.00 -3.18
N ALA A 199 2.78 -1.15 -3.82
CA ALA A 199 2.36 -1.22 -5.21
C ALA A 199 0.88 -0.80 -5.34
N THR A 200 0.02 -1.33 -4.45
CA THR A 200 -1.37 -0.89 -4.34
C THR A 200 -1.89 -1.01 -2.91
N VAL A 201 -2.73 -0.07 -2.52
CA VAL A 201 -3.50 -0.12 -1.26
C VAL A 201 -4.90 0.35 -1.55
N THR A 202 -5.86 -0.55 -1.41
CA THR A 202 -7.27 -0.29 -1.63
C THR A 202 -8.08 -0.85 -0.49
N PHE A 203 -9.27 -0.30 -0.31
CA PHE A 203 -10.28 -0.90 0.54
C PHE A 203 -11.65 -0.73 -0.10
N MET A 204 -12.56 -1.63 0.25
CA MET A 204 -13.97 -1.58 -0.12
C MET A 204 -14.83 -1.83 1.11
N TYR A 205 -16.06 -1.32 1.10
CA TYR A 205 -17.03 -1.64 2.15
C TYR A 205 -17.47 -3.09 2.03
N GLU A 206 -17.59 -3.78 3.16
CA GLU A 206 -18.18 -5.11 3.21
C GLU A 206 -19.64 -5.03 2.70
N PRO A 207 -20.01 -5.77 1.64
CA PRO A 207 -21.35 -5.70 1.10
C PRO A 207 -22.32 -6.47 2.00
N GLN A 208 -23.39 -5.79 2.41
CA GLN A 208 -24.55 -6.40 3.05
C GLN A 208 -25.57 -6.73 1.97
N ILE A 209 -25.67 -8.02 1.66
CA ILE A 209 -26.58 -8.54 0.64
C ILE A 209 -27.86 -9.04 1.33
N HIS A 210 -29.00 -8.50 0.90
CA HIS A 210 -30.32 -8.95 1.30
C HIS A 210 -31.08 -9.48 0.09
N ILE A 211 -31.46 -10.75 0.13
CA ILE A 211 -32.27 -11.40 -0.92
C ILE A 211 -33.69 -11.49 -0.40
N ASN A 212 -34.65 -11.04 -1.21
CA ASN A 212 -36.07 -11.19 -0.89
C ASN A 212 -36.53 -12.60 -1.27
N GLU A 213 -36.56 -13.50 -0.29
CA GLU A 213 -36.92 -14.91 -0.48
C GLU A 213 -38.31 -15.09 -1.10
N ASP A 214 -39.30 -14.29 -0.69
CA ASP A 214 -40.67 -14.37 -1.22
C ASP A 214 -40.70 -14.09 -2.73
N LEU A 215 -39.95 -13.09 -3.20
CA LEU A 215 -39.81 -12.80 -4.62
C LEU A 215 -38.96 -13.85 -5.34
N MET A 216 -37.92 -14.36 -4.69
CA MET A 216 -37.02 -15.38 -5.22
C MET A 216 -37.73 -16.71 -5.49
N GLU A 217 -38.71 -17.07 -4.66
CA GLU A 217 -39.55 -18.25 -4.83
C GLU A 217 -40.49 -18.15 -6.02
N THR A 218 -40.87 -16.94 -6.45
CA THR A 218 -41.72 -16.75 -7.64
C THR A 218 -40.99 -17.02 -8.97
N LEU A 219 -39.67 -17.15 -8.95
CA LEU A 219 -38.85 -17.33 -10.14
C LEU A 219 -38.65 -18.80 -10.49
N THR A 220 -38.63 -19.10 -11.79
CA THR A 220 -38.32 -20.45 -12.27
C THR A 220 -36.85 -20.79 -12.04
N LEU A 221 -36.49 -22.07 -12.13
CA LEU A 221 -35.09 -22.50 -11.97
C LEU A 221 -34.19 -21.90 -13.07
N GLU A 222 -34.71 -21.75 -14.28
CA GLU A 222 -34.00 -21.13 -15.41
C GLU A 222 -33.75 -19.63 -15.15
N ASP A 223 -34.76 -18.93 -14.62
CA ASP A 223 -34.64 -17.53 -14.21
C ASP A 223 -33.61 -17.34 -13.10
N LYS A 224 -33.62 -18.22 -12.08
CA LYS A 224 -32.63 -18.23 -11.00
C LYS A 224 -31.21 -18.41 -11.54
N ARG A 225 -31.01 -19.35 -12.48
CA ARG A 225 -29.71 -19.55 -13.13
C ARG A 225 -29.27 -18.33 -13.93
N SER A 226 -30.16 -17.78 -14.76
CA SER A 226 -29.85 -16.59 -15.54
C SER A 226 -29.51 -15.38 -14.67
N TRP A 227 -30.15 -15.26 -13.51
CA TRP A 227 -29.84 -14.23 -12.54
C TRP A 227 -28.49 -14.45 -11.85
N VAL A 228 -28.19 -15.66 -11.39
CA VAL A 228 -26.87 -15.99 -10.80
C VAL A 228 -25.73 -15.78 -11.81
N GLU A 229 -25.94 -16.20 -13.06
CA GLU A 229 -24.97 -16.04 -14.16
C GLU A 229 -24.78 -14.58 -14.59
N SER A 230 -25.69 -13.67 -14.23
CA SER A 230 -25.52 -12.24 -14.48
C SER A 230 -24.45 -11.61 -13.58
N SER A 231 -24.11 -12.25 -12.46
CA SER A 231 -23.05 -11.78 -11.58
C SER A 231 -21.68 -12.14 -12.17
N PRO A 232 -20.83 -11.13 -12.52
CA PRO A 232 -19.55 -11.38 -13.19
C PRO A 232 -18.55 -12.08 -12.26
N THR A 233 -18.63 -11.77 -10.96
CA THR A 233 -17.91 -12.45 -9.90
C THR A 233 -18.86 -13.46 -9.26
N LYS A 234 -18.40 -14.68 -8.95
CA LYS A 234 -19.25 -15.79 -8.49
C LYS A 234 -19.78 -15.61 -7.06
N VAL A 235 -20.45 -14.49 -6.79
CA VAL A 235 -21.00 -14.08 -5.49
C VAL A 235 -22.16 -14.96 -5.11
N PHE A 236 -22.98 -15.36 -6.09
CA PHE A 236 -24.18 -16.15 -5.91
C PHE A 236 -24.00 -17.57 -6.44
N GLY A 237 -24.72 -18.51 -5.83
CA GLY A 237 -24.81 -19.90 -6.23
C GLY A 237 -26.23 -20.42 -6.11
N ILE A 238 -26.46 -21.62 -6.62
CA ILE A 238 -27.70 -22.35 -6.41
C ILE A 238 -27.36 -23.64 -5.67
N ASP A 239 -28.03 -23.88 -4.56
CA ASP A 239 -27.89 -25.14 -3.83
C ASP A 239 -28.47 -26.29 -4.69
N PRO A 240 -27.69 -27.35 -4.96
CA PRO A 240 -28.12 -28.46 -5.81
C PRO A 240 -29.28 -29.28 -5.23
N ASN A 241 -29.49 -29.26 -3.92
CA ASN A 241 -30.53 -30.00 -3.23
C ASN A 241 -31.81 -29.18 -3.06
N THR A 242 -31.70 -27.92 -2.61
CA THR A 242 -32.87 -27.09 -2.30
C THR A 242 -33.30 -26.20 -3.47
N GLN A 243 -32.47 -26.05 -4.50
CA GLN A 243 -32.70 -25.12 -5.63
C GLN A 243 -32.91 -23.66 -5.20
N GLN A 244 -32.43 -23.32 -4.00
CA GLN A 244 -32.42 -21.96 -3.47
C GLN A 244 -31.13 -21.25 -3.89
N VAL A 245 -31.25 -19.94 -4.07
CA VAL A 245 -30.10 -19.08 -4.32
C VAL A 245 -29.40 -18.83 -2.99
N VAL A 246 -28.08 -18.99 -2.97
CA VAL A 246 -27.25 -18.77 -1.78
C VAL A 246 -26.12 -17.81 -2.13
N VAL A 247 -25.70 -17.02 -1.15
CA VAL A 247 -24.50 -16.18 -1.28
C VAL A 247 -23.29 -17.06 -0.97
N ILE A 248 -22.42 -17.29 -1.96
CA ILE A 248 -21.19 -18.06 -1.82
C ILE A 248 -20.09 -17.19 -1.21
N ASP A 249 -19.85 -16.03 -1.82
CA ASP A 249 -18.80 -15.10 -1.41
C ASP A 249 -19.28 -13.66 -1.61
N ALA A 250 -19.80 -13.07 -0.53
CA ALA A 250 -20.23 -11.68 -0.54
C ALA A 250 -19.06 -10.73 -0.87
N GLU A 251 -17.84 -11.03 -0.40
CA GLU A 251 -16.68 -10.16 -0.55
C GLU A 251 -16.19 -10.05 -2.02
N ALA A 252 -16.58 -11.00 -2.87
CA ALA A 252 -16.28 -10.96 -4.31
C ALA A 252 -17.14 -9.95 -5.08
N TYR A 253 -18.16 -9.36 -4.46
CA TYR A 253 -19.05 -8.42 -5.13
C TYR A 253 -18.36 -7.09 -5.44
N THR A 254 -18.35 -6.68 -6.70
CA THR A 254 -17.60 -5.52 -7.20
C THR A 254 -18.42 -4.24 -7.32
N TYR A 255 -19.65 -4.21 -6.81
CA TYR A 255 -20.59 -3.07 -6.97
C TYR A 255 -20.82 -2.70 -8.45
N ASP A 256 -21.00 -3.72 -9.29
CA ASP A 256 -21.28 -3.59 -10.74
C ASP A 256 -22.77 -3.37 -11.07
N ASP A 257 -23.66 -3.53 -10.08
CA ASP A 257 -25.12 -3.44 -10.19
C ASP A 257 -25.78 -4.42 -11.18
N GLU A 258 -25.06 -5.39 -11.76
CA GLU A 258 -25.61 -6.23 -12.83
C GLU A 258 -26.75 -7.12 -12.33
N VAL A 259 -26.60 -7.71 -11.14
CA VAL A 259 -27.66 -8.53 -10.50
C VAL A 259 -28.91 -7.72 -10.14
N ILE A 260 -28.75 -6.42 -9.86
CA ILE A 260 -29.86 -5.50 -9.55
C ILE A 260 -30.60 -5.17 -10.85
N LYS A 261 -29.87 -4.75 -11.90
CA LYS A 261 -30.45 -4.46 -13.23
C LYS A 261 -31.11 -5.70 -13.83
N LYS A 262 -30.53 -6.88 -13.64
CA LYS A 262 -31.11 -8.15 -14.09
C LYS A 262 -32.45 -8.43 -13.42
N ALA A 263 -32.54 -8.21 -12.10
CA ALA A 263 -33.80 -8.35 -11.36
C ALA A 263 -34.88 -7.38 -11.86
N GLU A 264 -34.52 -6.12 -12.13
CA GLU A 264 -35.42 -5.12 -12.72
C GLU A 264 -35.90 -5.53 -14.12
N ALA A 265 -34.99 -6.01 -14.97
CA ALA A 265 -35.32 -6.47 -16.32
C ALA A 265 -36.25 -7.69 -16.32
N MET A 266 -36.18 -8.52 -15.27
CA MET A 266 -37.10 -9.64 -15.03
C MET A 266 -38.45 -9.21 -14.45
N GLY A 267 -38.67 -7.91 -14.24
CA GLY A 267 -39.91 -7.37 -13.66
C GLY A 267 -40.03 -7.63 -12.16
N LYS A 268 -38.92 -7.86 -11.46
CA LYS A 268 -38.84 -8.13 -10.01
C LYS A 268 -37.96 -7.09 -9.32
N PRO A 269 -38.32 -5.80 -9.33
CA PRO A 269 -37.58 -4.79 -8.57
C PRO A 269 -37.61 -5.15 -7.07
N GLY A 270 -36.48 -4.98 -6.38
CA GLY A 270 -36.35 -5.34 -4.95
C GLY A 270 -36.17 -6.84 -4.68
N LEU A 271 -35.90 -7.66 -5.70
CA LEU A 271 -35.48 -9.05 -5.52
C LEU A 271 -34.20 -9.15 -4.69
N ILE A 272 -33.29 -8.21 -4.89
CA ILE A 272 -32.02 -8.09 -4.19
C ILE A 272 -31.77 -6.64 -3.83
N GLU A 273 -31.31 -6.42 -2.60
CA GLU A 273 -30.83 -5.15 -2.10
C GLU A 273 -29.40 -5.34 -1.58
N ILE A 274 -28.47 -4.49 -2.02
CA ILE A 274 -27.07 -4.55 -1.60
C ILE A 274 -26.68 -3.19 -1.05
N TYR A 275 -26.21 -3.18 0.20
CA TYR A 275 -25.79 -1.97 0.89
C TYR A 275 -24.35 -2.08 1.38
N PRO A 276 -23.54 -1.02 1.28
CA PRO A 276 -22.22 -1.00 1.91
C PRO A 276 -22.39 -0.90 3.44
N ARG A 277 -21.72 -1.79 4.20
CA ARG A 277 -21.63 -1.62 5.66
C ARG A 277 -20.68 -0.47 6.00
N GLU A 278 -21.20 0.63 6.53
CA GLU A 278 -20.41 1.84 6.79
C GLU A 278 -19.27 1.67 7.83
N ASP A 279 -19.31 0.60 8.62
CA ASP A 279 -18.38 0.32 9.72
C ASP A 279 -17.41 -0.85 9.45
N SER A 280 -17.45 -1.44 8.25
CA SER A 280 -16.68 -2.64 7.88
C SER A 280 -15.99 -2.47 6.54
N PHE A 281 -14.66 -2.62 6.53
CA PHE A 281 -13.80 -2.39 5.38
C PHE A 281 -12.92 -3.60 5.10
N ILE A 282 -12.86 -4.02 3.85
CA ILE A 282 -11.97 -5.07 3.37
C ILE A 282 -10.79 -4.39 2.69
N PHE A 283 -9.61 -4.51 3.28
CA PHE A 283 -8.35 -3.98 2.76
C PHE A 283 -7.62 -5.01 1.92
N THR A 284 -7.06 -4.53 0.81
CA THR A 284 -6.08 -5.24 -0.01
C THR A 284 -4.82 -4.40 -0.06
N VAL A 285 -3.71 -4.97 0.38
CA VAL A 285 -2.40 -4.32 0.48
C VAL A 285 -1.38 -5.15 -0.29
N GLU A 286 -0.75 -4.53 -1.29
CA GLU A 286 0.35 -5.13 -2.05
C GLU A 286 1.60 -4.28 -1.86
N SER A 287 2.66 -4.92 -1.37
CA SER A 287 3.99 -4.31 -1.21
C SER A 287 4.77 -4.39 -2.53
N THR A 288 5.70 -3.45 -2.74
CA THR A 288 6.72 -3.54 -3.80
C THR A 288 7.80 -4.59 -3.50
N GLY A 289 7.74 -5.22 -2.31
CA GLY A 289 8.75 -6.13 -1.77
C GLY A 289 9.87 -5.43 -1.02
N ALA A 290 9.89 -4.09 -0.99
CA ALA A 290 10.84 -3.31 -0.19
C ALA A 290 10.71 -3.62 1.31
N ILE A 291 9.48 -3.84 1.79
CA ILE A 291 9.15 -4.32 3.13
C ILE A 291 8.00 -5.32 3.04
N LYS A 292 7.80 -6.18 4.04
CA LYS A 292 6.65 -7.09 4.04
C LYS A 292 5.32 -6.33 4.14
N ALA A 293 4.27 -6.84 3.51
CA ALA A 293 2.93 -6.22 3.53
C ALA A 293 2.38 -6.06 4.96
N SER A 294 2.64 -7.03 5.85
CA SER A 294 2.29 -6.91 7.28
C SER A 294 3.07 -5.81 7.99
N GLN A 295 4.37 -5.71 7.72
CA GLN A 295 5.23 -4.67 8.30
C GLN A 295 4.80 -3.28 7.84
N LEU A 296 4.37 -3.14 6.58
CA LEU A 296 3.84 -1.90 6.02
C LEU A 296 2.62 -1.41 6.80
N VAL A 297 1.67 -2.29 7.13
CA VAL A 297 0.49 -1.93 7.93
C VAL A 297 0.89 -1.55 9.36
N ILE A 298 1.79 -2.31 9.99
CA ILE A 298 2.27 -2.03 11.36
C ILE A 298 2.98 -0.67 11.40
N ASN A 299 3.90 -0.41 10.48
CA ASN A 299 4.61 0.87 10.38
C ASN A 299 3.63 2.03 10.18
N ALA A 300 2.58 1.85 9.37
CA ALA A 300 1.57 2.88 9.18
C ALA A 300 0.78 3.19 10.46
N ILE A 301 0.45 2.17 11.25
CA ILE A 301 -0.20 2.36 12.56
C ILE A 301 0.73 3.12 13.52
N ASP A 302 2.01 2.75 13.57
CA ASP A 302 2.99 3.41 14.42
C ASP A 302 3.18 4.88 14.05
N ILE A 303 3.23 5.20 12.75
CA ILE A 303 3.32 6.58 12.26
C ILE A 303 2.06 7.37 12.62
N LEU A 304 0.88 6.77 12.46
CA LEU A 304 -0.37 7.41 12.83
C LEU A 304 -0.42 7.70 14.33
N LYS A 305 0.04 6.77 15.16
CA LYS A 305 0.17 6.94 16.61
C LYS A 305 1.14 8.07 16.96
N GLN A 306 2.33 8.11 16.35
CA GLN A 306 3.31 9.18 16.58
C GLN A 306 2.74 10.56 16.26
N LYS A 307 1.94 10.67 15.19
CA LYS A 307 1.27 11.93 14.84
C LYS A 307 0.23 12.35 15.88
N LEU A 308 -0.56 11.40 16.39
CA LEU A 308 -1.53 11.68 17.45
C LEU A 308 -0.83 12.10 18.74
N ASP A 309 0.27 11.44 19.10
CA ASP A 309 1.09 11.80 20.26
C ASP A 309 1.71 13.20 20.09
N ALA A 310 2.18 13.55 18.89
CA ALA A 310 2.72 14.89 18.60
C ALA A 310 1.67 16.00 18.74
N VAL A 311 0.44 15.77 18.27
CA VAL A 311 -0.66 16.72 18.43
C VAL A 311 -1.02 16.87 19.91
N ARG A 312 -1.11 15.77 20.66
CA ARG A 312 -1.41 15.82 22.10
C ARG A 312 -0.38 16.64 22.89
N LEU A 313 0.91 16.48 22.59
CA LEU A 313 1.97 17.24 23.25
C LEU A 313 1.91 18.74 22.92
N GLN A 314 1.51 19.11 21.70
CA GLN A 314 1.32 20.51 21.34
C GLN A 314 0.18 21.16 22.13
N ASP A 315 -0.91 20.43 22.34
CA ASP A 315 -2.04 20.89 23.15
C ASP A 315 -1.60 21.12 24.62
N GLU A 316 -0.83 20.19 25.19
CA GLU A 316 -0.27 20.33 26.55
C GLU A 316 0.70 21.53 26.66
N GLU A 317 1.53 21.78 25.63
CA GLU A 317 2.40 22.95 25.58
C GLU A 317 1.62 24.27 25.42
N SER A 318 0.54 24.29 24.64
CA SER A 318 -0.31 25.47 24.50
C SER A 318 -1.05 25.80 25.79
N ASP A 319 -1.59 24.79 26.46
CA ASP A 319 -2.26 24.95 27.75
C ASP A 319 -1.29 25.49 28.81
N MET A 320 -0.05 24.99 28.83
CA MET A 320 1.02 25.49 29.69
C MET A 320 1.43 26.93 29.36
N LYS A 321 1.45 27.33 28.09
CA LYS A 321 1.73 28.71 27.66
C LYS A 321 0.58 29.66 28.06
N GLU A 322 -0.67 29.24 27.92
CA GLU A 322 -1.83 30.02 28.39
C GLU A 322 -1.80 30.18 29.92
N LEU A 323 -1.58 29.10 30.68
CA LEU A 323 -1.47 29.13 32.14
C LEU A 323 -0.35 30.06 32.63
N THR A 324 0.83 30.02 32.00
CA THR A 324 1.94 30.92 32.35
C THR A 324 1.66 32.37 31.97
N SER A 325 0.93 32.64 30.88
CA SER A 325 0.50 33.99 30.53
C SER A 325 -0.53 34.58 31.52
N HIS A 326 -1.38 33.74 32.11
CA HIS A 326 -2.34 34.13 33.13
C HIS A 326 -1.68 34.35 34.50
N LEU A 327 -0.66 33.55 34.84
CA LEU A 327 0.12 33.70 36.07
C LEU A 327 1.16 34.84 36.02
N GLY A 328 1.63 35.22 34.83
CA GLY A 328 2.58 36.33 34.63
C GLY A 328 1.96 37.74 34.60
N ASN A 329 0.63 37.84 34.70
CA ASN A 329 -0.14 39.11 34.73
C ASN A 329 -0.69 39.45 36.14
N LEU A 330 -0.13 38.87 37.20
CA LEU A 330 -0.40 39.16 38.62
C LEU A 330 0.83 39.78 39.29
#